data_AF-A0A969XS87-F1
#
_entry.id   AF-A0A969XS87-F1
#
_cell.length_a   1.000
_cell.length_b   1.000
_cell.length_c   1.000
_cell.angle_alpha   90.00
_cell.angle_beta   90.00
_cell.angle_gamma   90.00
#
_symmetry.space_group_name_H-M   'P 1'
#
loop_
_entity.id
_entity.type
_entity.pdbx_description
1 polymer ?
#
loop_
_entity_poly.entity_id
_entity_poly.type
_entity_poly.pdbx_seq_one_letter_code
_entity_poly.pdbx_strand_id
1 'polypeptide(L)'
;MAGGDRREHVPDVRVRPRRAAAQGGHQLLPAARRGADAGATSGGYRGQGPGGAHRRERRARVSARGREGGLRGAPQAAGRCGQGRACPSAEAAGAVTGADGAANDAAPRGPAAGAHGTLAAVTDAAPRHLLILGSTGSIGRQALEVLPQIPRLHLVGLAAGRDAAGVVEQARAHGVRDVCLHDAGAAAEATATAPELAVHAGEAGIRELVSGAAERAAAAGAALTVLNGVVGAAGLRSTVATLEAGATLALANKESMVAGGPFVLDAARRSGSLILPVDSEHSALFQCIAAAGPAGAKAAGSKEAAGGDVVAAGRPRALEELLLTGSGGPFRGRTAAELAAVTPEQALAHPNWSMGPKITIDSATLMNKGLELIEAHYLFGVPYEDITVVLDPRSTVHSMARFSDGAILAHLGVPDMRTPIGYALAYPERPPLPQVRRLDVFAAAIAFERPDTSTFRCLALAEEAGTGAMRAEREAEAAGAAPRTVAAPVVLNAANEVAVAAFLEKRLPFLGIAETVEACLDRLGADVLTSLDDVYAADAAARAVAAEAVEARA
;
A
#
# COMPACT_ATOMS: atom_id res chain seq x y z
N MET A 1 -28.37 18.87 51.64
CA MET A 1 -29.79 19.30 51.48
C MET A 1 -29.84 20.38 50.39
N ALA A 2 -31.03 20.90 50.04
CA ALA A 2 -31.30 21.81 48.93
C ALA A 2 -30.33 23.01 48.79
N GLY A 3 -30.15 23.64 47.61
CA GLY A 3 -30.77 23.38 46.30
C GLY A 3 -30.83 24.67 45.45
N GLY A 4 -30.92 24.56 44.12
CA GLY A 4 -30.96 25.73 43.23
C GLY A 4 -30.79 25.37 41.76
N ASP A 5 -31.91 25.12 41.07
CA ASP A 5 -31.95 24.73 39.64
C ASP A 5 -32.23 25.94 38.74
N ARG A 6 -31.50 26.05 37.63
CA ARG A 6 -31.86 26.83 36.43
C ARG A 6 -31.26 26.18 35.18
N ARG A 7 -32.08 25.43 34.46
CA ARG A 7 -31.82 25.06 33.06
C ARG A 7 -32.45 26.12 32.15
N GLU A 8 -31.68 26.68 31.22
CA GLU A 8 -32.24 27.43 30.09
C GLU A 8 -32.54 26.49 28.92
N HIS A 9 -33.48 26.90 28.06
CA HIS A 9 -34.14 26.02 27.10
C HIS A 9 -34.11 26.67 25.71
N VAL A 10 -33.41 26.04 24.76
CA VAL A 10 -33.27 26.52 23.37
C VAL A 10 -34.01 25.56 22.43
N PRO A 11 -34.87 26.05 21.51
CA PRO A 11 -35.88 25.21 20.85
C PRO A 11 -35.41 24.42 19.61
N ASP A 12 -36.05 23.27 19.39
CA ASP A 12 -35.89 22.36 18.23
C ASP A 12 -36.52 22.94 16.94
N VAL A 13 -35.70 23.34 15.96
CA VAL A 13 -36.16 23.92 14.68
C VAL A 13 -36.27 22.85 13.60
N ARG A 14 -37.43 22.18 13.53
CA ARG A 14 -37.72 21.16 12.51
C ARG A 14 -38.11 21.75 11.16
N VAL A 15 -37.16 21.81 10.23
CA VAL A 15 -37.43 22.16 8.82
C VAL A 15 -38.06 20.97 8.10
N ARG A 16 -39.31 21.12 7.62
CA ARG A 16 -39.96 20.15 6.71
C ARG A 16 -39.59 20.46 5.25
N PRO A 17 -39.25 19.47 4.40
CA PRO A 17 -39.04 19.69 2.98
C PRO A 17 -40.37 20.01 2.27
N ARG A 18 -40.40 21.08 1.47
CA ARG A 18 -41.51 21.35 0.55
C ARG A 18 -41.31 20.56 -0.74
N ARG A 19 -42.33 19.80 -1.15
CA ARG A 19 -42.43 19.33 -2.55
C ARG A 19 -42.72 20.53 -3.44
N ALA A 20 -41.96 20.67 -4.52
CA ALA A 20 -42.32 21.47 -5.69
C ALA A 20 -42.40 20.53 -6.90
N ALA A 21 -43.46 20.64 -7.69
CA ALA A 21 -43.60 19.90 -8.93
C ALA A 21 -43.23 20.79 -10.11
N ALA A 22 -42.45 20.27 -11.05
CA ALA A 22 -42.23 20.86 -12.36
C ALA A 22 -42.46 19.78 -13.41
N GLN A 23 -43.35 20.07 -14.36
CA GLN A 23 -43.58 19.23 -15.54
C GLN A 23 -42.86 19.83 -16.74
N GLY A 24 -42.48 18.97 -17.70
CA GLY A 24 -41.74 19.33 -18.89
C GLY A 24 -40.31 18.76 -18.88
N GLY A 25 -39.80 18.22 -19.97
CA GLY A 25 -40.46 18.11 -21.29
C GLY A 25 -39.48 17.84 -22.43
N HIS A 26 -38.43 17.06 -22.19
CA HIS A 26 -37.39 16.85 -23.19
C HIS A 26 -37.86 15.95 -24.34
N GLN A 27 -38.20 16.56 -25.47
CA GLN A 27 -38.24 15.88 -26.75
C GLN A 27 -36.82 15.68 -27.28
N LEU A 28 -36.52 14.44 -27.71
CA LEU A 28 -35.42 14.12 -28.60
C LEU A 28 -35.80 14.50 -30.04
N LEU A 29 -34.81 14.81 -30.90
CA LEU A 29 -34.64 14.35 -32.29
C LEU A 29 -33.42 15.10 -32.95
N PRO A 30 -32.89 14.68 -34.12
CA PRO A 30 -31.45 14.73 -34.39
C PRO A 30 -30.99 15.71 -35.50
N ALA A 31 -29.68 15.74 -35.74
CA ALA A 31 -29.04 16.53 -36.80
C ALA A 31 -29.02 15.85 -38.18
N ALA A 32 -29.20 16.62 -39.28
CA ALA A 32 -28.77 16.25 -40.62
C ALA A 32 -28.65 17.43 -41.64
N ARG A 33 -27.39 17.78 -41.99
CA ARG A 33 -26.83 18.22 -43.30
C ARG A 33 -27.71 18.84 -44.41
N ARG A 34 -27.21 19.96 -44.98
CA ARG A 34 -27.07 20.40 -46.42
C ARG A 34 -27.13 21.95 -46.46
N GLY A 35 -26.51 22.71 -47.36
CA GLY A 35 -25.50 22.48 -48.42
C GLY A 35 -25.02 23.89 -48.89
N ALA A 36 -23.73 24.11 -49.16
CA ALA A 36 -23.10 24.07 -50.50
C ALA A 36 -23.08 25.45 -51.23
N ASP A 37 -22.07 25.62 -52.09
CA ASP A 37 -21.74 26.78 -52.97
C ASP A 37 -21.21 28.07 -52.33
N ALA A 38 -20.45 28.93 -53.03
CA ALA A 38 -19.42 28.74 -54.09
C ALA A 38 -18.80 30.11 -54.41
N GLY A 39 -17.50 30.19 -54.72
CA GLY A 39 -16.85 31.43 -55.19
C GLY A 39 -15.33 31.38 -55.09
N ALA A 40 -14.61 31.74 -56.16
CA ALA A 40 -13.17 31.54 -56.26
C ALA A 40 -12.45 32.71 -56.95
N THR A 41 -11.26 33.06 -56.45
CA THR A 41 -10.14 33.75 -57.12
C THR A 41 -8.97 33.83 -56.12
N SER A 42 -7.68 33.86 -56.48
CA SER A 42 -6.89 33.15 -57.52
C SER A 42 -5.44 33.62 -57.43
N GLY A 43 -4.48 32.71 -57.21
CA GLY A 43 -3.04 33.00 -57.18
C GLY A 43 -2.44 33.17 -55.77
N GLY A 44 -1.22 32.66 -55.49
CA GLY A 44 -0.43 31.77 -56.34
C GLY A 44 0.94 31.36 -55.78
N TYR A 45 1.50 30.33 -56.42
CA TYR A 45 2.91 29.89 -56.38
C TYR A 45 3.44 29.01 -55.21
N ARG A 46 3.82 27.78 -55.61
CA ARG A 46 4.87 26.87 -55.09
C ARG A 46 4.85 26.38 -53.63
N GLY A 47 4.60 25.08 -53.50
CA GLY A 47 5.53 24.20 -52.77
C GLY A 47 4.91 23.10 -51.90
N GLN A 48 5.25 21.84 -52.21
CA GLN A 48 5.14 20.65 -51.34
C GLN A 48 3.73 20.30 -50.79
N GLY A 49 3.14 19.22 -51.31
CA GLY A 49 1.86 18.68 -50.82
C GLY A 49 2.05 17.61 -49.73
N PRO A 50 1.41 17.74 -48.54
CA PRO A 50 1.40 16.72 -47.50
C PRO A 50 0.18 15.79 -47.60
N GLY A 51 0.25 14.62 -46.96
CA GLY A 51 -0.89 13.74 -46.71
C GLY A 51 -0.45 12.38 -46.15
N GLY A 52 -1.17 11.75 -45.22
CA GLY A 52 -2.36 12.21 -44.49
C GLY A 52 -2.73 11.16 -43.43
N ALA A 53 -3.03 11.59 -42.20
CA ALA A 53 -3.20 10.67 -41.08
C ALA A 53 -4.55 9.92 -41.12
N HIS A 54 -4.51 8.61 -40.87
CA HIS A 54 -5.72 7.84 -40.58
C HIS A 54 -5.58 7.02 -39.28
N ARG A 55 -6.20 7.54 -38.20
CA ARG A 55 -6.58 6.76 -37.02
C ARG A 55 -7.41 5.54 -37.47
N ARG A 56 -7.08 4.34 -36.98
CA ARG A 56 -7.99 3.18 -37.00
C ARG A 56 -7.89 2.41 -35.69
N GLU A 57 -9.05 2.03 -35.19
CA GLU A 57 -9.25 1.26 -33.97
C GLU A 57 -8.69 -0.17 -34.14
N ARG A 58 -8.15 -0.76 -33.08
CA ARG A 58 -7.77 -2.18 -33.06
C ARG A 58 -8.78 -2.99 -32.26
N ARG A 59 -9.73 -3.61 -32.96
CA ARG A 59 -10.43 -4.80 -32.44
C ARG A 59 -9.48 -6.00 -32.41
N ALA A 60 -9.71 -6.90 -31.45
CA ALA A 60 -8.94 -8.14 -31.30
C ALA A 60 -8.94 -9.02 -32.56
N ARG A 61 -7.88 -9.81 -32.73
CA ARG A 61 -7.81 -10.91 -33.71
C ARG A 61 -7.28 -12.18 -33.06
N VAL A 62 -8.09 -13.24 -33.09
CA VAL A 62 -7.69 -14.60 -32.75
C VAL A 62 -6.70 -15.11 -33.80
N SER A 63 -5.62 -15.77 -33.36
CA SER A 63 -4.63 -16.38 -34.25
C SER A 63 -4.96 -17.85 -34.53
N ALA A 64 -5.64 -18.11 -35.65
CA ALA A 64 -5.70 -19.46 -36.21
C ALA A 64 -4.54 -19.67 -37.21
N ARG A 65 -3.76 -20.74 -37.01
CA ARG A 65 -2.84 -21.28 -38.03
C ARG A 65 -3.11 -22.77 -38.18
N GLY A 66 -3.72 -23.16 -39.30
CA GLY A 66 -3.81 -24.56 -39.71
C GLY A 66 -2.50 -25.06 -40.30
N ARG A 67 -2.34 -26.38 -40.32
CA ARG A 67 -1.46 -27.09 -41.26
C ARG A 67 -2.26 -28.20 -41.92
N GLU A 68 -2.23 -28.23 -43.25
CA GLU A 68 -2.55 -29.39 -44.06
C GLU A 68 -1.40 -30.42 -43.90
N GLY A 69 -1.58 -31.72 -44.14
CA GLY A 69 -2.77 -32.48 -44.52
C GLY A 69 -2.37 -33.93 -44.85
N GLY A 70 -3.33 -34.80 -45.16
CA GLY A 70 -3.05 -36.16 -45.68
C GLY A 70 -3.79 -37.29 -44.95
N LEU A 71 -4.82 -37.84 -45.58
CA LEU A 71 -5.53 -39.06 -45.16
C LEU A 71 -5.36 -40.16 -46.21
N ARG A 72 -5.07 -41.40 -45.76
CA ARG A 72 -5.46 -42.72 -46.34
C ARG A 72 -4.79 -43.85 -45.56
N GLY A 73 -5.49 -44.97 -45.33
CA GLY A 73 -4.87 -46.23 -44.85
C GLY A 73 -5.54 -46.90 -43.64
N ALA A 74 -6.74 -47.43 -43.82
CA ALA A 74 -7.27 -48.54 -42.99
C ALA A 74 -6.80 -49.89 -43.60
N PRO A 75 -6.92 -51.08 -42.95
CA PRO A 75 -7.74 -51.38 -41.76
C PRO A 75 -7.05 -52.17 -40.63
N GLN A 76 -7.76 -52.38 -39.52
CA GLN A 76 -7.48 -53.40 -38.51
C GLN A 76 -8.54 -54.51 -38.52
N ALA A 77 -8.16 -55.73 -38.11
CA ALA A 77 -9.03 -56.90 -38.01
C ALA A 77 -9.43 -57.23 -36.55
N ALA A 78 -10.41 -58.13 -36.37
CA ALA A 78 -11.09 -58.40 -35.10
C ALA A 78 -10.21 -59.06 -34.00
N GLY A 79 -10.52 -58.78 -32.73
CA GLY A 79 -9.70 -59.23 -31.57
C GLY A 79 -10.40 -59.34 -30.19
N ARG A 80 -11.70 -59.66 -30.15
CA ARG A 80 -12.53 -60.13 -28.99
C ARG A 80 -12.16 -59.75 -27.52
N CYS A 81 -13.14 -59.08 -26.88
CA CYS A 81 -13.75 -59.41 -25.57
C CYS A 81 -12.96 -59.22 -24.25
N GLY A 82 -13.58 -58.60 -23.21
CA GLY A 82 -12.92 -58.49 -21.89
C GLY A 82 -13.60 -57.78 -20.70
N GLN A 83 -14.95 -57.75 -20.57
CA GLN A 83 -15.67 -57.28 -19.35
C GLN A 83 -15.52 -55.76 -18.99
N GLY A 84 -16.40 -55.12 -18.20
CA GLY A 84 -17.69 -55.57 -17.67
C GLY A 84 -18.48 -54.54 -16.82
N ARG A 85 -19.52 -53.92 -17.43
CA ARG A 85 -20.69 -53.25 -16.80
C ARG A 85 -20.50 -51.87 -16.15
N ALA A 86 -21.65 -51.19 -15.96
CA ALA A 86 -21.83 -49.81 -15.51
C ALA A 86 -23.03 -49.68 -14.54
N CYS A 87 -23.36 -48.45 -14.13
CA CYS A 87 -24.44 -48.09 -13.20
C CYS A 87 -25.85 -48.52 -13.66
N PRO A 88 -26.83 -48.50 -12.74
CA PRO A 88 -27.99 -47.62 -13.00
C PRO A 88 -28.49 -46.84 -11.76
N SER A 89 -29.39 -45.90 -12.03
CA SER A 89 -30.16 -45.06 -11.09
C SER A 89 -31.51 -45.69 -10.70
N ALA A 90 -32.15 -45.19 -9.63
CA ALA A 90 -33.57 -45.39 -9.34
C ALA A 90 -34.17 -44.24 -8.49
N GLU A 91 -35.46 -43.95 -8.67
CA GLU A 91 -36.26 -43.00 -7.87
C GLU A 91 -37.21 -43.75 -6.91
N ALA A 92 -38.06 -43.02 -6.17
CA ALA A 92 -38.81 -43.51 -4.99
C ALA A 92 -40.26 -43.96 -5.26
N ALA A 93 -40.87 -44.68 -4.29
CA ALA A 93 -42.33 -44.69 -4.06
C ALA A 93 -42.77 -45.31 -2.69
N GLY A 94 -43.26 -44.50 -1.75
CA GLY A 94 -44.18 -44.83 -0.63
C GLY A 94 -43.74 -45.84 0.47
N ALA A 95 -44.47 -46.07 1.58
CA ALA A 95 -45.47 -45.31 2.39
C ALA A 95 -45.75 -46.15 3.69
N VAL A 96 -46.53 -45.83 4.74
CA VAL A 96 -47.53 -44.78 5.10
C VAL A 96 -47.53 -44.58 6.66
N THR A 97 -48.43 -43.73 7.20
CA THR A 97 -48.88 -43.51 8.62
C THR A 97 -47.88 -42.99 9.68
N GLY A 98 -48.25 -42.04 10.57
CA GLY A 98 -49.49 -41.25 10.68
C GLY A 98 -49.52 -40.35 11.94
N ALA A 99 -50.43 -39.35 11.95
CA ALA A 99 -51.06 -38.56 13.06
C ALA A 99 -50.46 -38.56 14.50
N ASP A 100 -50.49 -37.50 15.32
CA ASP A 100 -50.97 -36.09 15.22
C ASP A 100 -50.47 -35.31 16.47
N GLY A 101 -50.67 -33.98 16.53
CA GLY A 101 -51.08 -33.34 17.81
C GLY A 101 -50.21 -32.24 18.46
N ALA A 102 -50.68 -31.01 18.30
CA ALA A 102 -50.54 -29.78 19.13
C ALA A 102 -49.82 -29.78 20.51
N ALA A 103 -48.86 -28.83 20.64
CA ALA A 103 -48.78 -27.70 21.60
C ALA A 103 -48.83 -27.88 23.15
N ASN A 104 -48.12 -26.93 23.81
CA ASN A 104 -47.99 -26.67 25.26
C ASN A 104 -47.32 -27.77 26.13
N ASP A 105 -46.24 -27.37 26.83
CA ASP A 105 -46.34 -27.21 28.29
C ASP A 105 -45.29 -26.22 28.84
N ALA A 106 -45.37 -25.87 30.13
CA ALA A 106 -44.56 -24.85 30.81
C ALA A 106 -43.29 -25.39 31.51
N ALA A 107 -42.46 -24.46 31.99
CA ALA A 107 -41.16 -24.74 32.63
C ALA A 107 -41.26 -25.38 34.02
N PRO A 108 -40.13 -25.92 34.53
CA PRO A 108 -39.56 -25.26 35.71
C PRO A 108 -38.04 -24.99 35.60
N ARG A 109 -37.52 -24.20 36.57
CA ARG A 109 -36.10 -23.80 36.68
C ARG A 109 -35.30 -24.82 37.48
N GLY A 110 -34.01 -25.00 37.14
CA GLY A 110 -33.01 -25.71 37.95
C GLY A 110 -31.59 -25.16 37.66
N PRO A 111 -30.71 -24.97 38.66
CA PRO A 111 -29.44 -24.26 38.47
C PRO A 111 -28.21 -25.17 38.36
N ALA A 112 -27.22 -24.72 37.58
CA ALA A 112 -25.81 -25.07 37.80
C ALA A 112 -24.90 -23.96 37.24
N ALA A 113 -23.97 -23.46 38.07
CA ALA A 113 -22.85 -22.67 37.56
C ALA A 113 -21.80 -23.66 37.01
N GLY A 114 -21.53 -23.60 35.71
CA GLY A 114 -20.54 -24.45 35.02
C GLY A 114 -19.40 -23.61 34.50
N ALA A 115 -18.21 -23.78 35.09
CA ALA A 115 -16.90 -23.22 34.73
C ALA A 115 -16.84 -22.18 33.60
N HIS A 116 -16.35 -20.97 33.93
CA HIS A 116 -15.60 -20.17 32.96
C HIS A 116 -14.33 -20.95 32.56
N GLY A 117 -14.46 -21.80 31.54
CA GLY A 117 -13.34 -22.46 30.91
C GLY A 117 -12.40 -21.39 30.34
N THR A 118 -11.28 -21.16 31.03
CA THR A 118 -10.23 -20.26 30.53
C THR A 118 -9.76 -20.83 29.20
N LEU A 119 -9.81 -20.06 28.12
CA LEU A 119 -9.46 -20.53 26.78
C LEU A 119 -7.92 -20.57 26.60
N ALA A 120 -7.28 -21.36 27.46
CA ALA A 120 -5.83 -21.48 27.61
C ALA A 120 -5.22 -22.45 26.58
N ALA A 121 -5.46 -22.15 25.31
CA ALA A 121 -4.78 -22.71 24.13
C ALA A 121 -5.00 -21.68 23.00
N VAL A 122 -4.03 -21.33 22.15
CA VAL A 122 -2.82 -22.04 21.72
C VAL A 122 -1.66 -21.02 21.60
N THR A 123 -0.41 -21.43 21.89
CA THR A 123 0.69 -21.42 20.89
C THR A 123 1.97 -22.05 21.44
N ASP A 124 2.31 -23.21 20.91
CA ASP A 124 3.65 -23.83 20.99
C ASP A 124 4.57 -23.19 19.92
N ALA A 125 4.57 -21.85 19.87
CA ALA A 125 5.24 -21.07 18.82
C ALA A 125 6.49 -20.42 19.39
N ALA A 126 7.60 -20.51 18.66
CA ALA A 126 8.88 -19.95 19.07
C ALA A 126 8.78 -18.44 19.39
N PRO A 127 9.52 -17.96 20.40
CA PRO A 127 9.57 -16.52 20.71
C PRO A 127 10.11 -15.74 19.52
N ARG A 128 9.70 -14.49 19.41
CA ARG A 128 10.21 -13.54 18.40
C ARG A 128 10.62 -12.25 19.07
N HIS A 129 11.66 -11.63 18.54
CA HIS A 129 12.14 -10.33 18.96
C HIS A 129 11.60 -9.23 18.04
N LEU A 130 11.33 -8.05 18.61
CA LEU A 130 10.90 -6.86 17.90
C LEU A 130 11.86 -5.70 18.20
N LEU A 131 12.34 -5.06 17.13
CA LEU A 131 13.00 -3.76 17.17
C LEU A 131 12.09 -2.75 16.45
N ILE A 132 11.82 -1.59 17.05
CA ILE A 132 11.01 -0.53 16.42
C ILE A 132 11.89 0.68 16.11
N LEU A 133 12.03 0.99 14.82
CA LEU A 133 12.69 2.19 14.33
C LEU A 133 11.63 3.27 14.04
N GLY A 134 11.78 4.45 14.62
CA GLY A 134 10.72 5.47 14.65
C GLY A 134 9.69 5.23 15.76
N SER A 135 10.11 4.77 16.95
CA SER A 135 9.23 4.37 18.05
C SER A 135 8.36 5.50 18.60
N THR A 136 8.87 6.73 18.60
CA THR A 136 8.12 7.96 18.95
C THR A 136 7.35 8.56 17.77
N GLY A 137 7.35 7.89 16.61
CA GLY A 137 6.50 8.20 15.47
C GLY A 137 5.06 7.70 15.65
N SER A 138 4.19 8.02 14.67
CA SER A 138 2.79 7.57 14.68
C SER A 138 2.67 6.04 14.55
N ILE A 139 3.46 5.43 13.67
CA ILE A 139 3.54 3.97 13.49
C ILE A 139 4.13 3.31 14.73
N GLY A 140 5.21 3.86 15.30
CA GLY A 140 5.85 3.34 16.50
C GLY A 140 4.92 3.26 17.70
N ARG A 141 4.21 4.36 18.04
CA ARG A 141 3.20 4.35 19.12
C ARG A 141 2.08 3.34 18.86
N GLN A 142 1.54 3.28 17.65
CA GLN A 142 0.48 2.33 17.30
C GLN A 142 0.95 0.86 17.34
N ALA A 143 2.23 0.59 17.08
CA ALA A 143 2.83 -0.73 17.29
C ALA A 143 2.93 -1.09 18.77
N LEU A 144 3.26 -0.14 19.65
CA LEU A 144 3.23 -0.34 21.11
C LEU A 144 1.80 -0.55 21.65
N GLU A 145 0.77 0.07 21.06
CA GLU A 145 -0.64 -0.24 21.35
C GLU A 145 -1.04 -1.66 20.92
N VAL A 146 -0.43 -2.19 19.86
CA VAL A 146 -0.73 -3.51 19.29
C VAL A 146 0.03 -4.64 19.99
N LEU A 147 1.26 -4.38 20.43
CA LEU A 147 2.18 -5.36 21.02
C LEU A 147 1.57 -6.25 22.12
N PRO A 148 0.73 -5.77 23.06
CA PRO A 148 0.11 -6.62 24.09
C PRO A 148 -0.83 -7.71 23.53
N GLN A 149 -1.26 -7.60 22.27
CA GLN A 149 -2.10 -8.60 21.60
C GLN A 149 -1.26 -9.72 20.92
N ILE A 150 0.07 -9.68 21.02
CA ILE A 150 0.99 -10.65 20.39
C ILE A 150 2.00 -11.18 21.44
N PRO A 151 1.59 -12.04 22.41
CA PRO A 151 2.39 -12.34 23.60
C PRO A 151 3.76 -13.00 23.36
N ARG A 152 3.98 -13.64 22.20
CA ARG A 152 5.27 -14.21 21.79
C ARG A 152 6.27 -13.20 21.21
N LEU A 153 5.90 -11.92 21.11
CA LEU A 153 6.70 -10.88 20.47
C LEU A 153 7.29 -9.96 21.55
N HIS A 154 8.59 -10.09 21.79
CA HIS A 154 9.32 -9.39 22.84
C HIS A 154 10.03 -8.17 22.27
N LEU A 155 9.80 -6.99 22.83
CA LEU A 155 10.48 -5.76 22.41
C LEU A 155 11.92 -5.75 22.95
N VAL A 156 12.93 -5.68 22.07
CA VAL A 156 14.36 -5.80 22.41
C VAL A 156 15.21 -4.60 22.01
N GLY A 157 14.57 -3.56 21.44
CA GLY A 157 15.23 -2.32 21.09
C GLY A 157 14.26 -1.25 20.56
N LEU A 158 14.62 0.02 20.72
CA LEU A 158 13.85 1.17 20.24
C LEU A 158 14.77 2.20 19.57
N ALA A 159 14.31 2.84 18.50
CA ALA A 159 15.03 3.98 17.95
C ALA A 159 14.11 5.15 17.59
N ALA A 160 14.61 6.37 17.78
CA ALA A 160 13.90 7.62 17.48
C ALA A 160 14.83 8.66 16.83
N GLY A 161 14.26 9.76 16.34
CA GLY A 161 15.01 10.83 15.70
C GLY A 161 15.71 11.75 16.71
N ARG A 162 14.90 12.61 17.36
CA ARG A 162 15.33 13.66 18.31
C ARG A 162 14.60 13.62 19.66
N ASP A 163 13.65 12.71 19.84
CA ASP A 163 12.77 12.66 21.01
C ASP A 163 13.39 11.77 22.11
N ALA A 164 14.33 12.35 22.86
CA ALA A 164 15.03 11.68 23.95
C ALA A 164 14.08 11.28 25.09
N ALA A 165 13.24 12.20 25.53
CA ALA A 165 12.26 11.96 26.59
C ALA A 165 11.29 10.83 26.23
N GLY A 166 10.70 10.87 25.02
CA GLY A 166 9.74 9.87 24.56
C GLY A 166 10.35 8.47 24.38
N VAL A 167 11.58 8.35 23.87
CA VAL A 167 12.21 7.02 23.73
C VAL A 167 12.65 6.45 25.08
N VAL A 168 13.08 7.29 26.03
CA VAL A 168 13.41 6.89 27.40
C VAL A 168 12.16 6.45 28.18
N GLU A 169 11.04 7.17 28.03
CA GLU A 169 9.75 6.77 28.62
C GLU A 169 9.29 5.42 28.07
N GLN A 170 9.30 5.24 26.74
CA GLN A 170 8.96 3.97 26.09
C GLN A 170 9.88 2.82 26.54
N ALA A 171 11.19 3.05 26.63
CA ALA A 171 12.14 2.04 27.05
C ALA A 171 11.88 1.56 28.48
N ARG A 172 11.68 2.51 29.42
CA ARG A 172 11.32 2.22 30.81
C ARG A 172 9.97 1.51 30.94
N ALA A 173 8.95 1.94 30.18
CA ALA A 173 7.62 1.35 30.20
C ALA A 173 7.56 -0.10 29.67
N HIS A 174 8.42 -0.45 28.71
CA HIS A 174 8.47 -1.78 28.10
C HIS A 174 9.66 -2.66 28.54
N GLY A 175 10.52 -2.18 29.43
CA GLY A 175 11.68 -2.93 29.94
C GLY A 175 12.85 -3.06 28.95
N VAL A 176 12.89 -2.23 27.92
CA VAL A 176 13.95 -2.21 26.90
C VAL A 176 15.19 -1.52 27.47
N ARG A 177 16.38 -2.02 27.12
CA ARG A 177 17.67 -1.41 27.51
C ARG A 177 18.39 -0.74 26.36
N ASP A 178 18.38 -1.37 25.19
CA ASP A 178 19.05 -0.90 23.99
C ASP A 178 18.19 0.14 23.26
N VAL A 179 18.68 1.37 23.14
CA VAL A 179 18.01 2.46 22.43
C VAL A 179 18.96 3.18 21.49
N CYS A 180 18.45 3.75 20.38
CA CYS A 180 19.24 4.60 19.51
C CYS A 180 18.54 5.94 19.22
N LEU A 181 19.30 7.03 19.23
CA LEU A 181 18.83 8.33 18.75
C LEU A 181 19.67 8.78 17.56
N HIS A 182 19.01 9.17 16.46
CA HIS A 182 19.72 9.61 15.26
C HIS A 182 20.47 10.93 15.50
N ASP A 183 19.90 11.83 16.30
CA ASP A 183 20.54 13.07 16.72
C ASP A 183 21.49 12.84 17.90
N ALA A 184 22.74 13.30 17.76
CA ALA A 184 23.78 13.11 18.76
C ALA A 184 23.58 13.92 20.04
N GLY A 185 22.89 15.06 19.99
CA GLY A 185 22.53 15.84 21.17
C GLY A 185 21.44 15.13 21.98
N ALA A 186 20.40 14.63 21.30
CA ALA A 186 19.36 13.82 21.92
C ALA A 186 19.93 12.51 22.50
N ALA A 187 20.89 11.87 21.82
CA ALA A 187 21.58 10.69 22.34
C ALA A 187 22.35 11.00 23.65
N ALA A 188 23.08 12.12 23.69
CA ALA A 188 23.78 12.56 24.91
C ALA A 188 22.80 12.89 26.06
N GLU A 189 21.66 13.51 25.76
CA GLU A 189 20.59 13.77 26.73
C GLU A 189 20.01 12.47 27.31
N ALA A 190 19.70 11.49 26.46
CA ALA A 190 19.21 10.17 26.90
C ALA A 190 20.26 9.44 27.76
N THR A 191 21.55 9.49 27.39
CA THR A 191 22.64 8.88 28.18
C THR A 191 22.76 9.51 29.57
N ALA A 192 22.58 10.84 29.67
CA ALA A 192 22.65 11.56 30.94
C ALA A 192 21.41 11.39 31.83
N THR A 193 20.23 11.20 31.24
CA THR A 193 18.93 11.09 31.95
C THR A 193 18.48 9.64 32.21
N ALA A 194 19.10 8.66 31.54
CA ALA A 194 18.83 7.25 31.68
C ALA A 194 20.12 6.39 31.57
N PRO A 195 21.07 6.52 32.52
CA PRO A 195 22.33 5.77 32.51
C PRO A 195 22.18 4.25 32.67
N GLU A 196 20.95 3.76 32.92
CA GLU A 196 20.60 2.33 32.87
C GLU A 196 20.39 1.78 31.45
N LEU A 197 20.32 2.65 30.43
CA LEU A 197 20.11 2.29 29.02
C LEU A 197 21.44 2.23 28.25
N ALA A 198 21.52 1.31 27.29
CA ALA A 198 22.56 1.30 26.28
C ALA A 198 22.12 2.23 25.14
N VAL A 199 22.63 3.46 25.14
CA VAL A 199 22.26 4.51 24.18
C VAL A 199 23.26 4.56 23.03
N HIS A 200 22.79 4.20 21.83
CA HIS A 200 23.52 4.33 20.57
C HIS A 200 23.18 5.65 19.86
N ALA A 201 24.05 6.11 18.95
CA ALA A 201 23.92 7.41 18.27
C ALA A 201 24.10 7.32 16.75
N GLY A 202 23.31 8.10 16.01
CA GLY A 202 23.46 8.31 14.56
C GLY A 202 23.19 7.07 13.70
N GLU A 203 23.65 7.09 12.45
CA GLU A 203 23.46 5.99 11.49
C GLU A 203 24.21 4.71 11.93
N ALA A 204 25.44 4.85 12.44
CA ALA A 204 26.23 3.75 12.97
C ALA A 204 25.50 3.05 14.13
N GLY A 205 24.96 3.83 15.07
CA GLY A 205 24.18 3.32 16.20
C GLY A 205 22.93 2.54 15.80
N ILE A 206 22.29 2.89 14.68
CA ILE A 206 21.17 2.10 14.14
C ILE A 206 21.66 0.75 13.62
N ARG A 207 22.80 0.69 12.93
CA ARG A 207 23.40 -0.56 12.45
C ARG A 207 23.83 -1.46 13.63
N GLU A 208 24.45 -0.89 14.65
CA GLU A 208 24.81 -1.57 15.90
C GLU A 208 23.58 -2.15 16.61
N LEU A 209 22.52 -1.34 16.78
CA LEU A 209 21.27 -1.76 17.43
C LEU A 209 20.58 -2.91 16.67
N VAL A 210 20.62 -2.89 15.33
CA VAL A 210 20.11 -3.99 14.48
C VAL A 210 20.96 -5.25 14.62
N SER A 211 22.30 -5.15 14.56
CA SER A 211 23.21 -6.30 14.72
C SER A 211 23.06 -6.94 16.10
N GLY A 212 23.13 -6.14 17.16
CA GLY A 212 22.98 -6.62 18.54
C GLY A 212 21.60 -7.25 18.80
N ALA A 213 20.52 -6.72 18.20
CA ALA A 213 19.20 -7.34 18.26
C ALA A 213 19.16 -8.70 17.53
N ALA A 214 19.83 -8.82 16.38
CA ALA A 214 19.90 -10.05 15.59
C ALA A 214 20.74 -11.13 16.28
N GLU A 215 21.90 -10.77 16.82
CA GLU A 215 22.76 -11.64 17.64
C GLU A 215 22.01 -12.17 18.88
N ARG A 216 21.29 -11.29 19.59
CA ARG A 216 20.42 -11.68 20.72
C ARG A 216 19.27 -12.59 20.29
N ALA A 217 18.69 -12.38 19.12
CA ALA A 217 17.63 -13.24 18.59
C ALA A 217 18.16 -14.64 18.26
N ALA A 218 19.27 -14.73 17.53
CA ALA A 218 19.94 -15.99 17.22
C ALA A 218 20.34 -16.77 18.48
N ALA A 219 20.93 -16.08 19.47
CA ALA A 219 21.31 -16.70 20.76
C ALA A 219 20.11 -17.20 21.58
N ALA A 220 18.92 -16.62 21.39
CA ALA A 220 17.67 -17.05 22.02
C ALA A 220 16.89 -18.10 21.22
N GLY A 221 17.35 -18.49 20.02
CA GLY A 221 16.57 -19.31 19.08
C GLY A 221 15.31 -18.60 18.54
N ALA A 222 15.28 -17.27 18.61
CA ALA A 222 14.15 -16.42 18.23
C ALA A 222 14.36 -15.80 16.85
N ALA A 223 13.27 -15.57 16.11
CA ALA A 223 13.31 -14.76 14.89
C ALA A 223 13.23 -13.26 15.23
N LEU A 224 14.03 -12.42 14.57
CA LEU A 224 13.93 -10.97 14.69
C LEU A 224 12.98 -10.39 13.63
N THR A 225 12.03 -9.57 14.08
CA THR A 225 11.29 -8.62 13.24
C THR A 225 11.76 -7.20 13.56
N VAL A 226 12.02 -6.40 12.52
CA VAL A 226 12.28 -4.96 12.67
C VAL A 226 11.15 -4.18 12.00
N LEU A 227 10.46 -3.33 12.77
CA LEU A 227 9.47 -2.39 12.25
C LEU A 227 10.17 -1.09 11.86
N ASN A 228 10.25 -0.80 10.56
CA ASN A 228 10.79 0.48 10.07
C ASN A 228 9.65 1.49 9.83
N GLY A 229 9.44 2.36 10.81
CA GLY A 229 8.55 3.53 10.78
C GLY A 229 9.28 4.87 10.78
N VAL A 230 10.53 4.91 10.29
CA VAL A 230 11.25 6.15 9.98
C VAL A 230 10.55 6.87 8.81
N VAL A 231 10.69 8.20 8.70
CA VAL A 231 10.05 9.01 7.64
C VAL A 231 11.10 9.44 6.61
N GLY A 232 10.74 9.40 5.32
CA GLY A 232 11.61 9.85 4.23
C GLY A 232 12.77 8.89 3.91
N ALA A 233 13.66 9.31 3.01
CA ALA A 233 14.81 8.50 2.56
C ALA A 233 15.82 8.15 3.68
N ALA A 234 15.74 8.77 4.85
CA ALA A 234 16.55 8.44 6.03
C ALA A 234 16.36 6.98 6.49
N GLY A 235 15.22 6.34 6.21
CA GLY A 235 14.97 4.94 6.56
C GLY A 235 15.62 3.90 5.64
N LEU A 236 16.18 4.28 4.48
CA LEU A 236 16.69 3.31 3.49
C LEU A 236 17.90 2.52 4.02
N ARG A 237 18.88 3.15 4.66
CA ARG A 237 20.04 2.42 5.23
C ARG A 237 19.66 1.48 6.37
N SER A 238 18.65 1.84 7.17
CA SER A 238 18.15 0.94 8.23
C SER A 238 17.28 -0.20 7.69
N THR A 239 16.55 0.05 6.59
CA THR A 239 15.89 -0.99 5.79
C THR A 239 16.92 -2.00 5.27
N VAL A 240 18.01 -1.55 4.64
CA VAL A 240 19.04 -2.46 4.12
C VAL A 240 19.77 -3.19 5.24
N ALA A 241 20.20 -2.50 6.31
CA ALA A 241 20.85 -3.14 7.46
C ALA A 241 19.96 -4.19 8.16
N THR A 242 18.63 -3.98 8.20
CA THR A 242 17.67 -4.98 8.69
C THR A 242 17.72 -6.26 7.87
N LEU A 243 17.73 -6.13 6.55
CA LEU A 243 17.72 -7.26 5.62
C LEU A 243 19.07 -7.97 5.60
N GLU A 244 20.18 -7.24 5.61
CA GLU A 244 21.53 -7.82 5.67
C GLU A 244 21.81 -8.54 7.01
N ALA A 245 21.12 -8.16 8.09
CA ALA A 245 21.11 -8.90 9.37
C ALA A 245 20.19 -10.13 9.39
N GLY A 246 19.55 -10.49 8.27
CA GLY A 246 18.66 -11.66 8.15
C GLY A 246 17.32 -11.53 8.88
N ALA A 247 16.95 -10.32 9.30
CA ALA A 247 15.71 -10.07 10.02
C ALA A 247 14.49 -9.94 9.08
N THR A 248 13.29 -10.19 9.60
CA THR A 248 12.04 -9.85 8.90
C THR A 248 11.80 -8.35 8.99
N LEU A 249 11.65 -7.68 7.85
CA LEU A 249 11.36 -6.26 7.78
C LEU A 249 9.84 -6.02 7.73
N ALA A 250 9.27 -5.43 8.77
CA ALA A 250 7.93 -4.84 8.71
C ALA A 250 8.07 -3.39 8.24
N LEU A 251 7.72 -3.11 6.98
CA LEU A 251 8.04 -1.85 6.31
C LEU A 251 6.84 -0.89 6.28
N ALA A 252 6.95 0.25 6.96
CA ALA A 252 6.01 1.37 6.87
C ALA A 252 6.61 2.60 6.16
N ASN A 253 7.92 2.62 5.95
CA ASN A 253 8.66 3.68 5.26
C ASN A 253 8.70 3.44 3.74
N LYS A 254 7.63 3.82 3.03
CA LYS A 254 7.53 3.71 1.57
C LYS A 254 8.68 4.38 0.83
N GLU A 255 9.22 5.46 1.37
CA GLU A 255 10.36 6.16 0.79
C GLU A 255 11.63 5.28 0.69
N SER A 256 11.78 4.22 1.51
CA SER A 256 12.82 3.20 1.30
C SER A 256 12.66 2.47 -0.05
N MET A 257 11.43 2.04 -0.39
CA MET A 257 11.18 1.35 -1.66
C MET A 257 11.25 2.29 -2.84
N VAL A 258 10.74 3.53 -2.71
CA VAL A 258 10.80 4.53 -3.78
C VAL A 258 12.25 4.91 -4.11
N ALA A 259 13.06 5.22 -3.10
CA ALA A 259 14.43 5.70 -3.34
C ALA A 259 15.45 4.57 -3.58
N GLY A 260 15.20 3.36 -3.08
CA GLY A 260 16.21 2.28 -3.05
C GLY A 260 15.72 0.91 -3.51
N GLY A 261 14.55 0.80 -4.15
CA GLY A 261 13.86 -0.46 -4.50
C GLY A 261 14.78 -1.62 -4.91
N PRO A 262 15.61 -1.49 -5.97
CA PRO A 262 16.50 -2.57 -6.40
C PRO A 262 17.54 -3.00 -5.34
N PHE A 263 18.07 -2.07 -4.54
CA PHE A 263 19.02 -2.37 -3.46
C PHE A 263 18.35 -3.05 -2.26
N VAL A 264 17.12 -2.63 -1.92
CA VAL A 264 16.31 -3.27 -0.87
C VAL A 264 15.93 -4.70 -1.28
N LEU A 265 15.48 -4.88 -2.52
CA LEU A 265 15.14 -6.20 -3.07
C LEU A 265 16.37 -7.10 -3.20
N ASP A 266 17.53 -6.56 -3.57
CA ASP A 266 18.79 -7.32 -3.58
C ASP A 266 19.20 -7.79 -2.17
N ALA A 267 19.17 -6.90 -1.18
CA ALA A 267 19.49 -7.25 0.21
C ALA A 267 18.57 -8.36 0.74
N ALA A 268 17.26 -8.28 0.50
CA ALA A 268 16.30 -9.33 0.86
C ALA A 268 16.58 -10.67 0.16
N ARG A 269 16.92 -10.65 -1.14
CA ARG A 269 17.29 -11.88 -1.89
C ARG A 269 18.59 -12.49 -1.38
N ARG A 270 19.60 -11.69 -1.02
CA ARG A 270 20.89 -12.15 -0.52
C ARG A 270 20.80 -12.80 0.86
N SER A 271 19.92 -12.31 1.73
CA SER A 271 19.75 -12.86 3.09
C SER A 271 18.63 -13.90 3.23
N GLY A 272 17.66 -13.91 2.31
CA GLY A 272 16.41 -14.66 2.47
C GLY A 272 15.39 -13.98 3.41
N SER A 273 15.62 -12.72 3.79
CA SER A 273 14.71 -11.93 4.63
C SER A 273 13.34 -11.70 3.99
N LEU A 274 12.30 -11.79 4.81
CA LEU A 274 10.93 -11.47 4.43
C LEU A 274 10.65 -9.95 4.57
N ILE A 275 9.95 -9.36 3.59
CA ILE A 275 9.41 -8.00 3.67
C ILE A 275 7.89 -8.06 3.85
N LEU A 276 7.39 -7.48 4.94
CA LEU A 276 5.97 -7.42 5.29
C LEU A 276 5.48 -5.96 5.20
N PRO A 277 4.59 -5.61 4.25
CA PRO A 277 4.07 -4.26 4.14
C PRO A 277 3.16 -3.88 5.31
N VAL A 278 3.44 -2.70 5.88
CA VAL A 278 2.68 -2.06 6.98
C VAL A 278 1.85 -0.88 6.48
N ASP A 279 2.19 -0.31 5.32
CA ASP A 279 1.31 0.61 4.61
C ASP A 279 -0.06 -0.04 4.31
N SER A 280 -1.16 0.68 4.49
CA SER A 280 -2.52 0.11 4.47
C SER A 280 -2.87 -0.54 3.12
N GLU A 281 -2.41 0.04 2.03
CA GLU A 281 -2.71 -0.38 0.67
C GLU A 281 -1.94 -1.65 0.32
N HIS A 282 -0.65 -1.67 0.61
CA HIS A 282 0.23 -2.80 0.34
C HIS A 282 -0.06 -3.96 1.27
N SER A 283 -0.39 -3.70 2.54
CA SER A 283 -0.84 -4.73 3.48
C SER A 283 -2.18 -5.33 3.06
N ALA A 284 -3.07 -4.54 2.45
CA ALA A 284 -4.30 -5.03 1.82
C ALA A 284 -4.00 -5.92 0.61
N LEU A 285 -3.17 -5.47 -0.33
CA LEU A 285 -2.76 -6.26 -1.51
C LEU A 285 -2.10 -7.58 -1.12
N PHE A 286 -1.15 -7.54 -0.18
CA PHE A 286 -0.47 -8.72 0.36
C PHE A 286 -1.47 -9.72 0.96
N GLN A 287 -2.44 -9.24 1.74
CA GLN A 287 -3.48 -10.11 2.32
C GLN A 287 -4.41 -10.72 1.26
N CYS A 288 -4.76 -9.98 0.20
CA CYS A 288 -5.54 -10.50 -0.92
C CYS A 288 -4.75 -11.57 -1.70
N ILE A 289 -3.45 -11.33 -1.97
CA ILE A 289 -2.56 -12.28 -2.64
C ILE A 289 -2.38 -13.56 -1.79
N ALA A 290 -2.15 -13.43 -0.48
CA ALA A 290 -2.03 -14.57 0.42
C ALA A 290 -3.34 -15.38 0.54
N ALA A 291 -4.50 -14.71 0.49
CA ALA A 291 -5.81 -15.36 0.52
C ALA A 291 -6.14 -16.15 -0.77
N ALA A 292 -5.50 -15.82 -1.91
CA ALA A 292 -5.65 -16.57 -3.17
C ALA A 292 -4.94 -17.94 -3.19
N GLY A 293 -4.17 -18.28 -2.14
CA GLY A 293 -3.60 -19.61 -1.94
C GLY A 293 -2.29 -19.89 -2.71
N PRO A 294 -1.88 -21.17 -2.84
CA PRO A 294 -0.54 -21.57 -3.30
C PRO A 294 -0.25 -21.36 -4.80
N ALA A 295 -1.03 -20.53 -5.50
CA ALA A 295 -0.60 -19.88 -6.73
C ALA A 295 0.34 -18.67 -6.46
N GLY A 296 0.34 -18.15 -5.23
CA GLY A 296 1.22 -17.07 -4.76
C GLY A 296 2.40 -17.50 -3.89
N ALA A 297 2.40 -18.72 -3.34
CA ALA A 297 3.52 -19.30 -2.59
C ALA A 297 3.79 -20.74 -3.09
N LYS A 298 5.07 -21.12 -3.28
CA LYS A 298 5.48 -22.28 -4.09
C LYS A 298 4.77 -23.59 -3.70
N ALA A 299 4.36 -24.36 -4.71
CA ALA A 299 3.75 -25.68 -4.52
C ALA A 299 4.73 -26.66 -3.83
N ALA A 300 4.24 -27.37 -2.81
CA ALA A 300 5.05 -28.27 -1.99
C ALA A 300 5.54 -29.51 -2.75
N GLY A 301 6.78 -29.95 -2.48
CA GLY A 301 7.38 -31.13 -3.13
C GLY A 301 8.77 -31.53 -2.60
N SER A 302 9.54 -30.60 -2.04
CA SER A 302 10.79 -30.88 -1.29
C SER A 302 10.59 -30.68 0.22
N LYS A 303 11.57 -31.12 1.03
CA LYS A 303 11.48 -31.14 2.51
C LYS A 303 11.78 -29.80 3.19
N GLU A 304 11.83 -28.71 2.45
CA GLU A 304 12.18 -27.35 2.92
C GLU A 304 10.91 -26.54 3.26
N ALA A 305 10.04 -27.12 4.08
CA ALA A 305 8.68 -26.62 4.33
C ALA A 305 8.61 -25.66 5.55
N ALA A 306 9.44 -24.60 5.54
CA ALA A 306 9.47 -23.59 6.60
C ALA A 306 9.88 -22.17 6.11
N GLY A 307 9.51 -21.80 4.88
CA GLY A 307 9.77 -20.47 4.33
C GLY A 307 8.57 -19.95 3.52
N GLY A 308 7.93 -18.88 3.99
CA GLY A 308 6.81 -18.25 3.30
C GLY A 308 7.28 -17.18 2.31
N ASP A 309 7.45 -17.53 1.04
CA ASP A 309 7.84 -16.57 -0.01
C ASP A 309 6.76 -15.48 -0.22
N VAL A 310 6.99 -14.27 0.30
CA VAL A 310 6.59 -13.01 -0.36
C VAL A 310 7.64 -11.92 -0.05
N VAL A 311 8.74 -11.91 -0.81
CA VAL A 311 9.29 -10.80 -1.63
C VAL A 311 10.68 -11.25 -2.10
N ALA A 312 10.72 -12.08 -3.15
CA ALA A 312 11.96 -12.55 -3.76
C ALA A 312 11.78 -12.76 -5.29
N ALA A 313 11.69 -11.65 -6.03
CA ALA A 313 11.73 -11.61 -7.50
C ALA A 313 10.67 -12.46 -8.26
N GLY A 314 9.38 -12.28 -7.96
CA GLY A 314 8.34 -12.91 -8.77
C GLY A 314 6.92 -12.41 -8.52
N ARG A 315 6.23 -12.03 -9.60
CA ARG A 315 4.77 -11.83 -9.63
C ARG A 315 4.05 -13.16 -9.36
N PRO A 316 3.08 -13.22 -8.42
CA PRO A 316 2.25 -14.41 -8.19
C PRO A 316 1.59 -14.91 -9.49
N ARG A 317 1.60 -16.24 -9.72
CA ARG A 317 1.28 -16.81 -11.06
C ARG A 317 -0.12 -16.51 -11.57
N ALA A 318 -1.07 -16.27 -10.66
CA ALA A 318 -2.46 -15.99 -10.99
C ALA A 318 -2.80 -14.48 -10.94
N LEU A 319 -1.88 -13.60 -10.51
CA LEU A 319 -2.17 -12.17 -10.33
C LEU A 319 -2.16 -11.41 -11.66
N GLU A 320 -3.29 -10.82 -12.04
CA GLU A 320 -3.44 -10.04 -13.28
C GLU A 320 -3.24 -8.53 -13.09
N GLU A 321 -3.78 -7.94 -12.02
CA GLU A 321 -3.79 -6.48 -11.85
C GLU A 321 -3.75 -6.13 -10.35
N LEU A 322 -2.98 -5.10 -9.99
CA LEU A 322 -3.09 -4.44 -8.69
C LEU A 322 -4.07 -3.26 -8.83
N LEU A 323 -5.10 -3.24 -8.00
CA LEU A 323 -6.09 -2.16 -7.93
C LEU A 323 -5.83 -1.36 -6.66
N LEU A 324 -4.91 -0.41 -6.78
CA LEU A 324 -4.40 0.41 -5.68
C LEU A 324 -5.42 1.51 -5.35
N THR A 325 -6.19 1.33 -4.27
CA THR A 325 -7.24 2.29 -3.91
C THR A 325 -6.68 3.50 -3.17
N GLY A 326 -7.36 4.65 -3.18
CA GLY A 326 -6.99 5.86 -2.43
C GLY A 326 -8.17 6.80 -2.14
N SER A 327 -8.01 7.74 -1.20
CA SER A 327 -9.09 8.67 -0.80
C SER A 327 -9.41 9.75 -1.83
N GLY A 328 -8.43 10.14 -2.65
CA GLY A 328 -8.47 11.32 -3.51
C GLY A 328 -8.14 12.64 -2.80
N GLY A 329 -7.84 12.61 -1.49
CA GLY A 329 -7.50 13.79 -0.70
C GLY A 329 -8.68 14.77 -0.46
N PRO A 330 -8.45 15.87 0.30
CA PRO A 330 -9.48 16.89 0.57
C PRO A 330 -9.90 17.73 -0.64
N PHE A 331 -9.18 17.61 -1.77
CA PHE A 331 -9.40 18.41 -2.98
C PHE A 331 -9.97 17.62 -4.17
N ARG A 332 -10.31 16.33 -3.99
CA ARG A 332 -10.94 15.49 -5.02
C ARG A 332 -12.09 16.23 -5.73
N GLY A 333 -11.98 16.39 -7.04
CA GLY A 333 -13.00 17.04 -7.88
C GLY A 333 -12.90 18.57 -7.98
N ARG A 334 -11.93 19.22 -7.33
CA ARG A 334 -11.58 20.62 -7.62
C ARG A 334 -10.80 20.72 -8.93
N THR A 335 -10.97 21.84 -9.63
CA THR A 335 -10.20 22.21 -10.82
C THR A 335 -8.89 22.93 -10.44
N ALA A 336 -7.94 23.00 -11.38
CA ALA A 336 -6.70 23.78 -11.21
C ALA A 336 -6.95 25.26 -10.82
N ALA A 337 -8.01 25.88 -11.33
CA ALA A 337 -8.37 27.26 -10.98
C ALA A 337 -8.80 27.40 -9.50
N GLU A 338 -9.48 26.40 -8.94
CA GLU A 338 -9.85 26.36 -7.53
C GLU A 338 -8.68 25.96 -6.61
N LEU A 339 -7.66 25.28 -7.16
CA LEU A 339 -6.43 24.91 -6.46
C LEU A 339 -5.40 26.06 -6.37
N ALA A 340 -5.46 27.05 -7.26
CA ALA A 340 -4.49 28.14 -7.31
C ALA A 340 -4.41 28.98 -6.01
N ALA A 341 -5.44 28.95 -5.16
CA ALA A 341 -5.55 29.74 -3.92
C ALA A 341 -5.78 28.89 -2.65
N VAL A 342 -5.54 27.57 -2.67
CA VAL A 342 -5.71 26.73 -1.47
C VAL A 342 -4.54 26.90 -0.51
N THR A 343 -4.84 26.90 0.80
CA THR A 343 -3.84 27.10 1.85
C THR A 343 -3.46 25.78 2.54
N PRO A 344 -2.33 25.72 3.26
CA PRO A 344 -1.96 24.57 4.08
C PRO A 344 -3.06 24.11 5.03
N GLU A 345 -3.78 25.03 5.67
CA GLU A 345 -4.88 24.71 6.59
C GLU A 345 -6.03 23.98 5.89
N GLN A 346 -6.32 24.31 4.62
CA GLN A 346 -7.32 23.60 3.82
C GLN A 346 -6.83 22.20 3.40
N ALA A 347 -5.54 22.07 3.10
CA ALA A 347 -4.95 20.79 2.69
C ALA A 347 -4.77 19.82 3.86
N LEU A 348 -4.53 20.34 5.08
CA LEU A 348 -4.41 19.55 6.31
C LEU A 348 -5.76 19.01 6.83
N ALA A 349 -6.89 19.52 6.33
CA ALA A 349 -8.23 19.08 6.70
C ALA A 349 -8.66 17.77 5.99
N HIS A 350 -7.90 16.69 6.18
CA HIS A 350 -8.13 15.41 5.50
C HIS A 350 -9.44 14.72 5.96
N PRO A 351 -10.30 14.20 5.05
CA PRO A 351 -11.64 13.72 5.41
C PRO A 351 -11.69 12.40 6.20
N ASN A 352 -10.76 11.46 5.94
CA ASN A 352 -10.91 10.06 6.39
C ASN A 352 -9.87 9.60 7.43
N TRP A 353 -8.78 10.35 7.62
CA TRP A 353 -7.56 9.90 8.30
C TRP A 353 -6.95 11.03 9.11
N SER A 354 -6.39 10.71 10.28
CA SER A 354 -5.54 11.62 11.07
C SER A 354 -4.08 11.23 10.88
N MET A 355 -3.27 12.11 10.29
CA MET A 355 -1.92 11.80 9.80
C MET A 355 -0.93 12.95 10.04
N GLY A 356 0.35 12.72 9.77
CA GLY A 356 1.36 13.79 9.78
C GLY A 356 1.17 14.78 8.62
N PRO A 357 1.74 15.99 8.70
CA PRO A 357 1.50 17.03 7.70
C PRO A 357 2.00 16.65 6.29
N LYS A 358 3.22 16.10 6.16
CA LYS A 358 3.82 15.69 4.87
C LYS A 358 2.90 14.75 4.08
N ILE A 359 2.56 13.59 4.66
CA ILE A 359 1.66 12.60 4.04
C ILE A 359 0.24 13.16 3.79
N THR A 360 -0.19 14.17 4.55
CA THR A 360 -1.49 14.82 4.33
C THR A 360 -1.47 15.72 3.08
N ILE A 361 -0.38 16.44 2.83
CA ILE A 361 -0.19 17.19 1.58
C ILE A 361 0.06 16.23 0.40
N ASP A 362 0.84 15.16 0.60
CA ASP A 362 1.02 14.11 -0.40
C ASP A 362 -0.33 13.45 -0.79
N SER A 363 -1.26 13.28 0.16
CA SER A 363 -2.63 12.82 -0.11
C SER A 363 -3.45 13.86 -0.90
N ALA A 364 -3.32 15.15 -0.56
CA ALA A 364 -4.01 16.24 -1.26
C ALA A 364 -3.54 16.44 -2.71
N THR A 365 -2.26 16.18 -2.99
CA THR A 365 -1.64 16.27 -4.34
C THR A 365 -1.75 14.97 -5.16
N LEU A 366 -2.23 13.88 -4.54
CA LEU A 366 -2.08 12.48 -4.98
C LEU A 366 -0.62 11.97 -5.09
N MET A 367 0.40 12.74 -4.67
CA MET A 367 1.79 12.25 -4.63
C MET A 367 1.93 11.01 -3.73
N ASN A 368 1.18 10.91 -2.62
CA ASN A 368 1.20 9.73 -1.75
C ASN A 368 0.86 8.47 -2.55
N LYS A 369 -0.15 8.56 -3.44
CA LYS A 369 -0.56 7.46 -4.31
C LYS A 369 0.46 7.15 -5.39
N GLY A 370 1.24 8.15 -5.83
CA GLY A 370 2.38 7.97 -6.72
C GLY A 370 3.55 7.23 -6.08
N LEU A 371 3.92 7.60 -4.85
CA LEU A 371 4.95 6.92 -4.05
C LEU A 371 4.54 5.45 -3.77
N GLU A 372 3.28 5.23 -3.41
CA GLU A 372 2.71 3.89 -3.20
C GLU A 372 2.63 3.07 -4.49
N LEU A 373 2.40 3.69 -5.65
CA LEU A 373 2.40 3.01 -6.94
C LEU A 373 3.81 2.47 -7.29
N ILE A 374 4.85 3.26 -7.01
CA ILE A 374 6.26 2.83 -7.15
C ILE A 374 6.60 1.72 -6.13
N GLU A 375 6.14 1.84 -4.88
CA GLU A 375 6.32 0.81 -3.85
C GLU A 375 5.63 -0.52 -4.24
N ALA A 376 4.40 -0.47 -4.74
CA ALA A 376 3.64 -1.63 -5.19
C ALA A 376 4.32 -2.38 -6.35
N HIS A 377 4.95 -1.65 -7.27
CA HIS A 377 5.77 -2.26 -8.32
C HIS A 377 6.88 -3.14 -7.74
N TYR A 378 7.68 -2.59 -6.82
CA TYR A 378 8.82 -3.31 -6.23
C TYR A 378 8.40 -4.45 -5.31
N LEU A 379 7.40 -4.24 -4.44
CA LEU A 379 6.96 -5.27 -3.48
C LEU A 379 6.32 -6.49 -4.14
N PHE A 380 5.56 -6.31 -5.22
CA PHE A 380 4.80 -7.39 -5.85
C PHE A 380 5.34 -7.85 -7.22
N GLY A 381 6.35 -7.17 -7.77
CA GLY A 381 6.96 -7.49 -9.07
C GLY A 381 6.02 -7.30 -10.27
N VAL A 382 4.98 -6.48 -10.10
CA VAL A 382 3.95 -6.20 -11.12
C VAL A 382 4.39 -4.98 -11.95
N PRO A 383 4.42 -5.04 -13.29
CA PRO A 383 4.81 -3.90 -14.12
C PRO A 383 3.77 -2.77 -14.05
N TYR A 384 4.20 -1.54 -14.28
CA TYR A 384 3.37 -0.33 -14.07
C TYR A 384 2.06 -0.36 -14.87
N GLU A 385 2.08 -0.91 -16.09
CA GLU A 385 0.89 -1.11 -16.94
C GLU A 385 -0.19 -2.03 -16.35
N ASP A 386 0.14 -2.84 -15.33
CA ASP A 386 -0.77 -3.73 -14.60
C ASP A 386 -1.09 -3.21 -13.16
N ILE A 387 -0.83 -1.93 -12.87
CA ILE A 387 -1.17 -1.25 -11.61
C ILE A 387 -2.17 -0.11 -11.86
N THR A 388 -3.46 -0.38 -11.68
CA THR A 388 -4.52 0.62 -11.82
C THR A 388 -4.79 1.33 -10.50
N VAL A 389 -4.60 2.66 -10.46
CA VAL A 389 -5.08 3.49 -9.34
C VAL A 389 -6.59 3.71 -9.42
N VAL A 390 -7.25 3.48 -8.29
CA VAL A 390 -8.71 3.67 -8.11
C VAL A 390 -8.94 4.60 -6.93
N LEU A 391 -9.95 5.47 -6.98
CA LEU A 391 -10.36 6.24 -5.81
C LEU A 391 -11.55 5.57 -5.11
N ASP A 392 -11.42 5.27 -3.82
CA ASP A 392 -12.53 5.06 -2.87
C ASP A 392 -12.57 6.26 -1.91
N PRO A 393 -13.47 7.23 -2.14
CA PRO A 393 -13.56 8.44 -1.30
C PRO A 393 -13.84 8.19 0.18
N ARG A 394 -14.20 6.97 0.60
CA ARG A 394 -14.47 6.63 2.01
C ARG A 394 -13.36 5.83 2.69
N SER A 395 -12.31 5.41 1.96
CA SER A 395 -11.24 4.55 2.49
C SER A 395 -11.80 3.33 3.24
N THR A 396 -12.77 2.64 2.63
CA THR A 396 -13.40 1.42 3.14
C THR A 396 -12.79 0.18 2.49
N VAL A 397 -12.42 0.27 1.21
CA VAL A 397 -11.58 -0.71 0.50
C VAL A 397 -10.15 -0.22 0.50
N HIS A 398 -9.26 -0.93 1.18
CA HIS A 398 -7.86 -0.51 1.36
C HIS A 398 -6.96 -0.90 0.19
N SER A 399 -7.31 -1.95 -0.57
CA SER A 399 -6.89 -2.20 -1.97
C SER A 399 -7.48 -3.53 -2.45
N MET A 400 -7.31 -3.84 -3.74
CA MET A 400 -7.82 -5.07 -4.35
C MET A 400 -6.81 -5.70 -5.33
N ALA A 401 -6.90 -7.01 -5.53
CA ALA A 401 -6.08 -7.76 -6.49
C ALA A 401 -6.97 -8.54 -7.46
N ARG A 402 -6.71 -8.44 -8.78
CA ARG A 402 -7.37 -9.24 -9.83
C ARG A 402 -6.61 -10.52 -10.08
N PHE A 403 -7.32 -11.61 -10.33
CA PHE A 403 -6.74 -12.91 -10.68
C PHE A 403 -7.20 -13.41 -12.05
N SER A 404 -6.42 -14.35 -12.63
CA SER A 404 -6.57 -14.86 -14.01
C SER A 404 -7.79 -15.76 -14.27
N ASP A 405 -8.64 -15.93 -13.26
CA ASP A 405 -10.00 -16.49 -13.37
C ASP A 405 -11.07 -15.38 -13.53
N GLY A 406 -10.66 -14.11 -13.50
CA GLY A 406 -11.51 -12.92 -13.51
C GLY A 406 -11.96 -12.45 -12.13
N ALA A 407 -11.59 -13.15 -11.05
CA ALA A 407 -11.95 -12.75 -9.69
C ALA A 407 -11.21 -11.47 -9.25
N ILE A 408 -11.81 -10.74 -8.31
CA ILE A 408 -11.15 -9.66 -7.58
C ILE A 408 -11.30 -9.97 -6.09
N LEU A 409 -10.19 -10.07 -5.37
CA LEU A 409 -10.19 -10.09 -3.90
C LEU A 409 -9.93 -8.66 -3.41
N ALA A 410 -10.73 -8.21 -2.44
CA ALA A 410 -10.68 -6.87 -1.87
C ALA A 410 -10.52 -6.93 -0.35
N HIS A 411 -9.61 -6.13 0.21
CA HIS A 411 -9.47 -6.00 1.66
C HIS A 411 -10.29 -4.81 2.15
N LEU A 412 -11.34 -5.09 2.93
CA LEU A 412 -12.23 -4.09 3.50
C LEU A 412 -11.90 -3.85 4.98
N GLY A 413 -11.97 -2.60 5.43
CA GLY A 413 -11.69 -2.25 6.82
C GLY A 413 -12.20 -0.86 7.22
N VAL A 414 -11.86 -0.46 8.44
CA VAL A 414 -11.87 0.96 8.84
C VAL A 414 -10.48 1.57 8.58
N PRO A 415 -10.38 2.89 8.36
CA PRO A 415 -9.08 3.58 8.27
C PRO A 415 -8.38 3.60 9.64
N ASP A 416 -7.61 2.55 9.94
CA ASP A 416 -6.92 2.34 11.22
C ASP A 416 -5.64 1.52 11.02
N MET A 417 -4.46 2.17 11.15
CA MET A 417 -3.15 1.57 10.87
C MET A 417 -2.77 0.45 11.85
N ARG A 418 -3.45 0.31 12.99
CA ARG A 418 -3.23 -0.82 13.91
C ARG A 418 -3.62 -2.16 13.28
N THR A 419 -4.46 -2.15 12.23
CA THR A 419 -4.79 -3.35 11.44
C THR A 419 -3.59 -3.87 10.63
N PRO A 420 -3.00 -3.11 9.68
CA PRO A 420 -1.83 -3.58 8.93
C PRO A 420 -0.57 -3.74 9.81
N ILE A 421 -0.36 -2.87 10.82
CA ILE A 421 0.70 -3.05 11.82
C ILE A 421 0.53 -4.39 12.55
N GLY A 422 -0.67 -4.69 13.07
CA GLY A 422 -0.96 -5.94 13.76
C GLY A 422 -0.86 -7.18 12.86
N TYR A 423 -1.20 -7.06 11.59
CA TYR A 423 -1.01 -8.15 10.63
C TYR A 423 0.47 -8.43 10.36
N ALA A 424 1.28 -7.40 10.05
CA ALA A 424 2.71 -7.55 9.81
C ALA A 424 3.46 -8.07 11.05
N LEU A 425 3.16 -7.55 12.24
CA LEU A 425 3.80 -7.98 13.49
C LEU A 425 3.38 -9.39 13.93
N ALA A 426 2.17 -9.85 13.60
CA ALA A 426 1.69 -11.19 13.98
C ALA A 426 1.91 -12.28 12.92
N TYR A 427 2.17 -11.90 11.67
CA TYR A 427 2.26 -12.77 10.49
C TYR A 427 2.95 -14.12 10.78
N PRO A 428 2.39 -15.27 10.33
CA PRO A 428 1.21 -15.41 9.46
C PRO A 428 -0.15 -15.33 10.18
N GLU A 429 -0.17 -15.14 11.50
CA GLU A 429 -1.40 -15.17 12.31
C GLU A 429 -2.15 -13.83 12.30
N ARG A 430 -3.39 -13.85 12.84
CA ARG A 430 -4.27 -12.68 12.97
C ARG A 430 -4.66 -12.50 14.45
N PRO A 431 -4.09 -11.50 15.16
CA PRO A 431 -4.34 -11.31 16.59
C PRO A 431 -5.69 -10.63 16.83
N PRO A 432 -6.29 -10.80 18.02
CA PRO A 432 -7.44 -9.99 18.40
C PRO A 432 -7.00 -8.54 18.59
N LEU A 433 -7.53 -7.62 17.78
CA LEU A 433 -7.33 -6.18 17.95
C LEU A 433 -8.61 -5.55 18.53
N PRO A 434 -8.79 -5.46 19.87
CA PRO A 434 -9.98 -4.87 20.48
C PRO A 434 -10.05 -3.34 20.33
N GLN A 435 -8.90 -2.67 20.16
CA GLN A 435 -8.79 -1.21 19.98
C GLN A 435 -9.19 -0.72 18.57
N VAL A 436 -9.33 -1.64 17.60
CA VAL A 436 -9.77 -1.34 16.23
C VAL A 436 -11.28 -1.53 16.10
N ARG A 437 -12.01 -0.47 15.74
CA ARG A 437 -13.46 -0.56 15.50
C ARG A 437 -13.76 -1.51 14.33
N ARG A 438 -14.72 -2.42 14.49
CA ARG A 438 -15.17 -3.28 13.38
C ARG A 438 -15.96 -2.47 12.34
N LEU A 439 -15.78 -2.82 11.06
CA LEU A 439 -16.53 -2.23 9.96
C LEU A 439 -18.00 -2.69 10.04
N ASP A 440 -18.93 -1.73 10.03
CA ASP A 440 -20.36 -2.02 9.82
C ASP A 440 -20.61 -2.07 8.31
N VAL A 441 -20.86 -3.28 7.79
CA VAL A 441 -21.09 -3.53 6.36
C VAL A 441 -22.43 -3.01 5.84
N PHE A 442 -23.38 -2.67 6.72
CA PHE A 442 -24.68 -2.09 6.35
C PHE A 442 -24.64 -0.55 6.34
N ALA A 443 -23.74 0.06 7.12
CA ALA A 443 -23.44 1.49 7.04
C ALA A 443 -22.36 1.84 5.99
N ALA A 444 -21.51 0.87 5.63
CA ALA A 444 -20.58 0.99 4.52
C ALA A 444 -21.30 1.13 3.18
N ALA A 445 -20.77 1.95 2.29
CA ALA A 445 -21.06 1.86 0.86
C ALA A 445 -19.84 2.35 0.08
N ILE A 446 -19.55 1.64 -1.00
CA ILE A 446 -18.30 1.73 -1.76
C ILE A 446 -18.62 2.37 -3.11
N ALA A 447 -17.81 3.34 -3.53
CA ALA A 447 -17.91 3.98 -4.83
C ALA A 447 -16.50 4.12 -5.40
N PHE A 448 -16.32 3.73 -6.66
CA PHE A 448 -15.03 3.74 -7.33
C PHE A 448 -14.99 4.80 -8.43
N GLU A 449 -13.99 5.68 -8.37
CA GLU A 449 -13.74 6.73 -9.34
C GLU A 449 -12.32 6.59 -9.92
N ARG A 450 -12.05 7.25 -11.06
CA ARG A 450 -10.67 7.38 -11.59
C ARG A 450 -10.04 8.66 -11.02
N PRO A 451 -8.72 8.68 -10.74
CA PRO A 451 -8.01 9.91 -10.42
C PRO A 451 -7.96 10.86 -11.61
N ASP A 452 -8.01 12.17 -11.35
CA ASP A 452 -7.73 13.20 -12.35
C ASP A 452 -6.23 13.53 -12.34
N THR A 453 -5.45 12.80 -13.13
CA THR A 453 -4.01 13.03 -13.31
C THR A 453 -3.68 14.28 -14.12
N SER A 454 -4.68 14.98 -14.69
CA SER A 454 -4.47 16.26 -15.40
C SER A 454 -4.46 17.45 -14.45
N THR A 455 -5.31 17.43 -13.41
CA THR A 455 -5.26 18.41 -12.31
C THR A 455 -4.23 18.01 -11.25
N PHE A 456 -4.15 16.73 -10.89
CA PHE A 456 -3.27 16.21 -9.84
C PHE A 456 -2.02 15.54 -10.45
N ARG A 457 -1.21 16.37 -11.13
CA ARG A 457 -0.05 15.97 -11.95
C ARG A 457 0.98 15.09 -11.22
N CYS A 458 1.13 15.22 -9.89
CA CYS A 458 2.08 14.44 -9.09
C CYS A 458 1.94 12.92 -9.26
N LEU A 459 0.72 12.39 -9.41
CA LEU A 459 0.50 10.96 -9.63
C LEU A 459 1.08 10.50 -10.99
N ALA A 460 0.89 11.29 -12.04
CA ALA A 460 1.46 10.99 -13.36
C ALA A 460 2.99 11.12 -13.37
N LEU A 461 3.56 12.11 -12.65
CA LEU A 461 5.02 12.23 -12.50
C LEU A 461 5.64 10.99 -11.84
N ALA A 462 4.96 10.40 -10.86
CA ALA A 462 5.41 9.17 -10.22
C ALA A 462 5.26 7.93 -11.12
N GLU A 463 4.16 7.83 -11.87
CA GLU A 463 3.95 6.78 -12.89
C GLU A 463 5.02 6.86 -14.00
N GLU A 464 5.34 8.06 -14.48
CA GLU A 464 6.37 8.34 -15.48
C GLU A 464 7.78 8.02 -14.96
N ALA A 465 8.14 8.51 -13.78
CA ALA A 465 9.45 8.25 -13.14
C ALA A 465 9.67 6.76 -12.84
N GLY A 466 8.67 6.09 -12.26
CA GLY A 466 8.74 4.67 -11.94
C GLY A 466 8.77 3.77 -13.18
N THR A 467 7.98 4.10 -14.21
CA THR A 467 8.03 3.41 -15.50
C THR A 467 9.39 3.56 -16.18
N GLY A 468 10.03 4.74 -16.05
CA GLY A 468 11.40 4.97 -16.49
C GLY A 468 12.41 4.06 -15.78
N ALA A 469 12.35 4.03 -14.44
CA ALA A 469 13.20 3.18 -13.60
C ALA A 469 13.08 1.69 -13.94
N MET A 470 11.86 1.14 -13.97
CA MET A 470 11.63 -0.28 -14.34
C MET A 470 12.23 -0.63 -15.70
N ARG A 471 12.16 0.27 -16.69
CA ARG A 471 12.72 0.01 -18.03
C ARG A 471 14.25 -0.05 -17.99
N ALA A 472 14.89 0.93 -17.35
CA ALA A 472 16.34 0.96 -17.20
C ALA A 472 16.89 -0.22 -16.37
N GLU A 473 16.15 -0.63 -15.33
CA GLU A 473 16.43 -1.80 -14.50
C GLU A 473 16.33 -3.11 -15.29
N ARG A 474 15.25 -3.31 -16.05
CA ARG A 474 15.07 -4.50 -16.90
C ARG A 474 16.13 -4.58 -18.01
N GLU A 475 16.53 -3.44 -18.58
CA GLU A 475 17.63 -3.38 -19.54
C GLU A 475 18.98 -3.72 -18.88
N ALA A 476 19.20 -3.27 -17.64
CA ALA A 476 20.39 -3.62 -16.84
C ALA A 476 20.45 -5.12 -16.51
N GLU A 477 19.33 -5.69 -16.05
CA GLU A 477 19.18 -7.12 -15.73
C GLU A 477 19.40 -7.99 -16.98
N ALA A 478 18.79 -7.63 -18.12
CA ALA A 478 18.99 -8.32 -19.39
C ALA A 478 20.43 -8.24 -19.92
N ALA A 479 21.19 -7.20 -19.55
CA ALA A 479 22.61 -7.06 -19.84
C ALA A 479 23.53 -7.75 -18.80
N GLY A 480 22.99 -8.38 -17.76
CA GLY A 480 23.75 -9.03 -16.69
C GLY A 480 24.47 -8.07 -15.75
N ALA A 481 24.00 -6.82 -15.63
CA ALA A 481 24.57 -5.83 -14.72
C ALA A 481 24.22 -6.11 -13.25
N ALA A 482 25.03 -5.56 -12.34
CA ALA A 482 24.69 -5.48 -10.92
C ALA A 482 23.44 -4.60 -10.68
N PRO A 483 22.74 -4.73 -9.53
CA PRO A 483 21.59 -3.89 -9.19
C PRO A 483 21.88 -2.40 -9.33
N ARG A 484 21.10 -1.72 -10.17
CA ARG A 484 21.19 -0.29 -10.45
C ARG A 484 19.82 0.25 -10.86
N THR A 485 19.60 1.55 -10.73
CA THR A 485 18.39 2.25 -11.18
C THR A 485 18.74 3.58 -11.84
N VAL A 486 17.74 4.41 -12.17
CA VAL A 486 17.93 5.83 -12.50
C VAL A 486 17.40 6.72 -11.37
N ALA A 487 17.87 7.95 -11.29
CA ALA A 487 17.59 8.83 -10.17
C ALA A 487 16.14 9.33 -10.09
N ALA A 488 15.33 9.19 -11.14
CA ALA A 488 13.96 9.75 -11.19
C ALA A 488 13.09 9.47 -9.95
N PRO A 489 12.98 8.24 -9.39
CA PRO A 489 12.22 8.00 -8.16
C PRO A 489 12.80 8.70 -6.92
N VAL A 490 14.13 8.77 -6.81
CA VAL A 490 14.84 9.47 -5.72
C VAL A 490 14.59 10.98 -5.81
N VAL A 491 14.80 11.53 -7.00
CA VAL A 491 14.61 12.95 -7.33
C VAL A 491 13.16 13.37 -7.07
N LEU A 492 12.19 12.54 -7.47
CA LEU A 492 10.76 12.78 -7.21
C LEU A 492 10.46 12.85 -5.71
N ASN A 493 10.94 11.90 -4.90
CA ASN A 493 10.71 11.94 -3.46
C ASN A 493 11.39 13.15 -2.80
N ALA A 494 12.68 13.36 -3.10
CA ALA A 494 13.49 14.43 -2.50
C ALA A 494 12.96 15.83 -2.84
N ALA A 495 12.58 16.06 -4.11
CA ALA A 495 11.99 17.32 -4.54
C ALA A 495 10.59 17.53 -3.92
N ASN A 496 9.78 16.48 -3.81
CA ASN A 496 8.47 16.56 -3.17
C ASN A 496 8.58 16.90 -1.68
N GLU A 497 9.52 16.30 -0.93
CA GLU A 497 9.73 16.65 0.48
C GLU A 497 10.05 18.15 0.66
N VAL A 498 10.90 18.73 -0.19
CA VAL A 498 11.24 20.17 -0.16
C VAL A 498 10.06 21.04 -0.58
N ALA A 499 9.35 20.67 -1.65
CA ALA A 499 8.22 21.44 -2.15
C ALA A 499 7.01 21.43 -1.19
N VAL A 500 6.75 20.29 -0.54
CA VAL A 500 5.72 20.16 0.50
C VAL A 500 6.08 20.97 1.75
N ALA A 501 7.35 20.97 2.17
CA ALA A 501 7.81 21.86 3.25
C ALA A 501 7.60 23.34 2.89
N ALA A 502 8.00 23.75 1.68
CA ALA A 502 7.80 25.12 1.21
C ALA A 502 6.31 25.52 1.12
N PHE A 503 5.42 24.63 0.70
CA PHE A 503 3.97 24.87 0.71
C PHE A 503 3.44 25.04 2.15
N LEU A 504 3.81 24.14 3.07
CA LEU A 504 3.42 24.21 4.49
C LEU A 504 3.90 25.53 5.14
N GLU A 505 5.09 25.99 4.78
CA GLU A 505 5.68 27.27 5.20
C GLU A 505 5.13 28.50 4.43
N LYS A 506 4.19 28.30 3.50
CA LYS A 506 3.55 29.34 2.66
C LYS A 506 4.51 30.09 1.74
N ARG A 507 5.62 29.44 1.36
CA ARG A 507 6.65 29.92 0.41
C ARG A 507 6.46 29.37 -1.01
N LEU A 508 5.44 28.54 -1.24
CA LEU A 508 5.12 27.93 -2.53
C LEU A 508 3.59 27.79 -2.65
N PRO A 509 2.96 28.07 -3.81
CA PRO A 509 1.55 27.75 -4.04
C PRO A 509 1.35 26.23 -4.22
N PHE A 510 0.13 25.74 -3.97
CA PHE A 510 -0.17 24.29 -4.01
C PHE A 510 0.20 23.62 -5.35
N LEU A 511 -0.12 24.26 -6.48
CA LEU A 511 0.22 23.74 -7.82
C LEU A 511 1.73 23.71 -8.06
N GLY A 512 2.47 24.65 -7.46
CA GLY A 512 3.93 24.73 -7.54
C GLY A 512 4.65 23.51 -6.98
N ILE A 513 3.99 22.65 -6.19
CA ILE A 513 4.55 21.36 -5.74
C ILE A 513 4.86 20.47 -6.94
N ALA A 514 3.89 20.27 -7.85
CA ALA A 514 4.07 19.43 -9.02
C ALA A 514 5.11 20.03 -9.98
N GLU A 515 5.04 21.34 -10.22
CA GLU A 515 5.98 22.05 -11.09
C GLU A 515 7.43 22.02 -10.57
N THR A 516 7.62 21.99 -9.24
CA THR A 516 8.95 21.88 -8.61
C THR A 516 9.50 20.47 -8.83
N VAL A 517 8.68 19.43 -8.63
CA VAL A 517 9.07 18.03 -8.88
C VAL A 517 9.40 17.79 -10.35
N GLU A 518 8.57 18.28 -11.28
CA GLU A 518 8.79 18.17 -12.73
C GLU A 518 10.12 18.84 -13.15
N ALA A 519 10.38 20.06 -12.67
CA ALA A 519 11.64 20.78 -12.94
C ALA A 519 12.89 20.12 -12.32
N CYS A 520 12.74 19.30 -11.27
CA CYS A 520 13.84 18.50 -10.72
C CYS A 520 14.08 17.23 -11.55
N LEU A 521 13.00 16.55 -11.95
CA LEU A 521 13.05 15.36 -12.82
C LEU A 521 13.72 15.65 -14.16
N ASP A 522 13.36 16.77 -14.82
CA ASP A 522 13.97 17.20 -16.09
C ASP A 522 15.48 17.48 -15.97
N ARG A 523 15.96 17.86 -14.78
CA ARG A 523 17.37 18.20 -14.53
C ARG A 523 18.24 17.01 -14.10
N LEU A 524 17.68 16.05 -13.36
CA LEU A 524 18.45 15.02 -12.63
C LEU A 524 17.93 13.58 -12.83
N GLY A 525 16.69 13.39 -13.31
CA GLY A 525 16.02 12.08 -13.24
C GLY A 525 16.67 10.96 -14.07
N ALA A 526 17.55 11.29 -15.02
CA ALA A 526 18.22 10.35 -15.91
C ALA A 526 19.55 9.78 -15.36
N ASP A 527 20.08 10.32 -14.27
CA ASP A 527 21.36 9.88 -13.70
C ASP A 527 21.29 8.42 -13.22
N VAL A 528 22.31 7.61 -13.51
CA VAL A 528 22.33 6.18 -13.16
C VAL A 528 22.89 5.97 -11.75
N LEU A 529 22.13 5.28 -10.90
CA LEU A 529 22.49 5.00 -9.51
C LEU A 529 22.87 3.53 -9.34
N THR A 530 24.07 3.28 -8.83
CA THR A 530 24.70 1.94 -8.70
C THR A 530 25.01 1.54 -7.26
N SER A 531 24.91 2.49 -6.32
CA SER A 531 25.15 2.28 -4.89
C SER A 531 24.13 3.04 -4.03
N LEU A 532 24.09 2.72 -2.72
CA LEU A 532 23.34 3.54 -1.77
C LEU A 532 23.94 4.94 -1.63
N ASP A 533 25.26 5.11 -1.72
CA ASP A 533 25.88 6.43 -1.64
C ASP A 533 25.45 7.31 -2.83
N ASP A 534 25.26 6.73 -4.02
CA ASP A 534 24.71 7.41 -5.20
C ASP A 534 23.27 7.90 -4.94
N VAL A 535 22.44 7.08 -4.26
CA VAL A 535 21.07 7.46 -3.88
C VAL A 535 21.06 8.65 -2.92
N TYR A 536 21.95 8.70 -1.92
CA TYR A 536 22.03 9.85 -1.02
C TYR A 536 22.64 11.09 -1.69
N ALA A 537 23.56 10.93 -2.65
CA ALA A 537 24.05 12.03 -3.47
C ALA A 537 22.94 12.61 -4.37
N ALA A 538 22.12 11.76 -4.99
CA ALA A 538 20.98 12.17 -5.82
C ALA A 538 19.87 12.83 -4.99
N ASP A 539 19.55 12.32 -3.80
CA ASP A 539 18.63 12.96 -2.85
C ASP A 539 19.12 14.36 -2.46
N ALA A 540 20.40 14.51 -2.08
CA ALA A 540 20.98 15.80 -1.73
C ALA A 540 21.00 16.79 -2.90
N ALA A 541 21.35 16.34 -4.11
CA ALA A 541 21.32 17.16 -5.32
C ALA A 541 19.89 17.60 -5.67
N ALA A 542 18.92 16.69 -5.59
CA ALA A 542 17.51 17.00 -5.83
C ALA A 542 16.95 17.99 -4.80
N ARG A 543 17.33 17.91 -3.52
CA ARG A 543 16.94 18.90 -2.51
C ARG A 543 17.49 20.30 -2.81
N ALA A 544 18.73 20.39 -3.26
CA ALA A 544 19.33 21.67 -3.67
C ALA A 544 18.61 22.27 -4.90
N VAL A 545 18.39 21.46 -5.93
CA VAL A 545 17.67 21.86 -7.15
C VAL A 545 16.20 22.22 -6.86
N ALA A 546 15.55 21.52 -5.93
CA ALA A 546 14.21 21.86 -5.47
C ALA A 546 14.16 23.18 -4.69
N ALA A 547 15.19 23.50 -3.89
CA ALA A 547 15.29 24.79 -3.22
C ALA A 547 15.42 25.95 -4.22
N GLU A 548 16.31 25.84 -5.22
CA GLU A 548 16.41 26.79 -6.34
C GLU A 548 15.05 26.97 -7.06
N ALA A 549 14.36 25.86 -7.33
CA ALA A 549 13.10 25.84 -8.06
C ALA A 549 11.90 26.38 -7.24
N VAL A 550 11.99 26.35 -5.90
CA VAL A 550 11.05 27.02 -4.99
C VAL A 550 11.32 28.52 -4.91
N GLU A 551 12.58 28.94 -4.75
CA GLU A 551 12.95 30.36 -4.68
C GLU A 551 12.62 31.10 -5.99
N ALA A 552 12.73 30.43 -7.14
CA ALA A 552 12.30 30.96 -8.43
C ALA A 552 10.76 31.07 -8.62
N ARG A 553 9.96 30.64 -7.64
CA ARG A 553 8.48 30.62 -7.65
C ARG A 553 7.83 31.40 -6.49
N ALA A 554 8.63 32.00 -5.61
CA ALA A 554 8.18 32.74 -4.42
C ALA A 554 7.99 34.24 -4.70
#